data_AF-A0A812MCK9-F1
#
_entry.id   AF-A0A812MCK9-F1
#
_cell.length_a   1.000
_cell.length_b   1.000
_cell.length_c   1.000
_cell.angle_alpha   90.00
_cell.angle_beta   90.00
_cell.angle_gamma   90.00
#
_symmetry.space_group_name_H-M   'P 1'
#
loop_
_entity.id
_entity.type
_entity.pdbx_description
1 polymer ?
#
loop_
_entity_poly.entity_id
_entity_poly.type
_entity_poly.pdbx_seq_one_letter_code
_entity_poly.pdbx_strand_id
1 'polypeptide(L)'
;LWCMFEMAAFLHSRERGVKDSLVVCPTFVGPALLLGHFGLTVIMLIAVNAMDAGVPLFPWGGVVVCTLAFPCLTSLAYVVFAHGRSIEIMQRQVRHFEMSHSRSFCCDNNHVAGDGQEMVCDRKIIGRCITYWFGSGEHFENVVRTAVLQTLVHQLSQCTFTYMRVLQATSPML
;
A
#
# COMPACT_ATOMS: atom_id res chain seq x y z
N LEU A 1 9.72 -14.27 -1.29
CA LEU A 1 10.30 -14.84 -0.05
C LEU A 1 10.89 -13.75 0.82
N TRP A 2 11.87 -12.99 0.31
CA TRP A 2 12.61 -11.96 1.05
C TRP A 2 11.73 -11.01 1.87
N CYS A 3 10.76 -10.32 1.25
CA CYS A 3 9.94 -9.34 1.96
C CYS A 3 9.13 -9.94 3.13
N MET A 4 8.58 -11.15 2.95
CA MET A 4 7.84 -11.82 4.03
C MET A 4 8.78 -12.24 5.16
N PHE A 5 9.99 -12.70 4.82
CA PHE A 5 11.02 -12.99 5.80
C PHE A 5 11.42 -11.74 6.58
N GLU A 6 11.69 -10.63 5.91
CA GLU A 6 12.07 -9.35 6.52
C GLU A 6 11.00 -8.81 7.48
N MET A 7 9.73 -8.84 7.06
CA MET A 7 8.62 -8.41 7.92
C MET A 7 8.45 -9.32 9.14
N ALA A 8 8.51 -10.64 8.95
CA ALA A 8 8.40 -11.59 10.06
C ALA A 8 9.60 -11.48 11.01
N ALA A 9 10.81 -11.32 10.49
CA ALA A 9 12.04 -11.12 11.24
C ALA A 9 11.98 -9.82 12.05
N PHE A 10 11.48 -8.74 11.45
CA PHE A 10 11.25 -7.47 12.14
C PHE A 10 10.30 -7.64 13.32
N LEU A 11 9.15 -8.29 13.11
CA LEU A 11 8.19 -8.58 14.19
C LEU A 11 8.78 -9.51 15.26
N HIS A 12 9.57 -10.51 14.86
CA HIS A 12 10.19 -11.47 15.77
C HIS A 12 11.28 -10.85 16.65
N SER A 13 12.03 -9.88 16.12
CA SER A 13 13.15 -9.23 16.82
C SER A 13 12.75 -8.29 17.96
N ARG A 14 11.47 -7.96 18.10
CA ARG A 14 10.98 -7.01 19.11
C ARG A 14 10.58 -7.69 20.42
N GLU A 15 10.80 -7.00 21.53
CA GLU A 15 10.44 -7.48 22.87
C GLU A 15 8.93 -7.74 23.01
N ARG A 16 8.55 -8.87 23.63
CA ARG A 16 7.16 -9.20 23.96
C ARG A 16 6.59 -8.15 24.90
N GLY A 17 5.71 -7.27 24.40
CA GLY A 17 4.98 -6.30 25.22
C GLY A 17 5.05 -4.85 24.71
N VAL A 18 5.91 -4.53 23.75
CA VAL A 18 5.91 -3.22 23.10
C VAL A 18 4.88 -3.20 21.98
N LYS A 19 3.93 -2.26 22.03
CA LYS A 19 2.85 -2.13 21.04
C LYS A 19 3.43 -2.03 19.62
N ASP A 20 3.06 -2.98 18.78
CA ASP A 20 3.56 -3.10 17.41
C ASP A 20 3.26 -1.85 16.60
N SER A 21 4.29 -1.28 15.98
CA SER A 21 4.13 -0.18 15.03
C SER A 21 4.97 -0.46 13.79
N LEU A 22 4.71 -1.60 13.13
CA LEU A 22 5.07 -1.71 11.73
C LEU A 22 4.21 -0.67 10.99
N VAL A 23 4.80 0.42 10.54
CA VAL A 23 4.08 1.43 9.76
C VAL A 23 4.26 1.10 8.29
N VAL A 24 3.17 0.69 7.63
CA VAL A 24 3.17 0.41 6.19
C VAL A 24 2.61 1.62 5.48
N CYS A 25 3.43 2.27 4.64
CA CYS A 25 3.02 3.42 3.85
C CYS A 25 2.93 3.03 2.37
N PRO A 26 1.73 2.86 1.80
CA PRO A 26 1.60 2.56 0.37
C PRO A 26 2.05 3.75 -0.46
N THR A 27 2.93 3.51 -1.43
CA THR A 27 3.56 4.55 -2.25
C THR A 27 2.58 5.35 -3.10
N PHE A 28 1.43 4.75 -3.46
CA PHE A 28 0.43 5.41 -4.30
C PHE A 28 -0.49 6.38 -3.54
N VAL A 29 -0.50 6.33 -2.20
CA VAL A 29 -1.40 7.16 -1.37
C VAL A 29 -1.00 8.63 -1.47
N GLY A 30 0.30 8.93 -1.47
CA GLY A 30 0.80 10.31 -1.60
C GLY A 30 0.32 10.99 -2.89
N PRO A 31 0.62 10.43 -4.08
CA PRO A 31 0.15 10.98 -5.34
C PRO A 31 -1.37 11.15 -5.41
N ALA A 32 -2.14 10.19 -4.88
CA ALA A 32 -3.60 10.25 -4.92
C ALA A 32 -4.18 11.37 -4.06
N LEU A 33 -3.65 11.56 -2.85
CA LEU A 33 -4.07 12.65 -1.96
C LEU A 33 -3.67 14.02 -2.55
N LEU A 34 -2.46 14.13 -3.12
CA LEU A 34 -2.01 15.37 -3.76
C LEU A 34 -2.89 15.73 -4.96
N LEU A 35 -3.13 14.79 -5.87
CA LEU A 35 -3.98 15.03 -7.04
C LEU A 35 -5.41 15.43 -6.64
N GLY A 36 -5.98 14.76 -5.63
CA GLY A 36 -7.30 15.12 -5.10
C GLY A 36 -7.32 16.55 -4.53
N HIS A 37 -6.34 16.89 -3.70
CA HIS A 37 -6.25 18.20 -3.06
C HIS A 37 -6.01 19.34 -4.07
N PHE A 38 -5.05 19.18 -4.99
CA PHE A 38 -4.79 20.17 -6.05
C PHE A 38 -6.02 20.34 -6.96
N GLY A 39 -6.65 19.23 -7.35
CA GLY A 39 -7.87 19.27 -8.17
C GLY A 39 -8.98 20.08 -7.52
N LEU A 40 -9.30 19.79 -6.25
CA LEU A 40 -10.33 20.50 -5.50
C LEU A 40 -9.97 21.97 -5.26
N THR A 41 -8.71 22.28 -5.00
CA THR A 41 -8.23 23.67 -4.82
C THR A 41 -8.43 24.50 -6.09
N VAL A 42 -8.05 23.95 -7.25
CA VAL A 42 -8.23 24.62 -8.55
C VAL A 42 -9.71 24.84 -8.85
N ILE A 43 -10.56 23.86 -8.57
CA ILE A 43 -12.01 23.99 -8.76
C ILE A 43 -12.60 25.08 -7.86
N MET A 44 -12.21 25.13 -6.58
CA MET A 44 -12.64 26.17 -5.66
C MET A 44 -12.18 27.56 -6.12
N LEU A 45 -10.93 27.70 -6.57
CA LEU A 45 -10.42 28.96 -7.09
C LEU A 45 -11.22 29.44 -8.31
N ILE A 46 -11.51 28.54 -9.27
CA ILE A 46 -12.32 28.85 -10.44
C ILE A 46 -13.73 29.28 -10.02
N ALA A 47 -14.34 28.55 -9.07
CA ALA A 47 -15.69 28.87 -8.58
C ALA A 47 -15.77 30.25 -7.92
N VAL A 48 -14.81 30.59 -7.05
CA VAL A 48 -14.75 31.90 -6.38
C VAL A 48 -14.57 33.03 -7.38
N ASN A 49 -13.63 32.89 -8.33
CA ASN A 49 -13.42 33.91 -9.37
C ASN A 49 -14.64 34.07 -10.29
N ALA A 50 -15.33 32.97 -10.62
CA ALA A 50 -16.56 33.04 -11.42
C ALA A 50 -17.69 33.76 -10.69
N MET A 51 -17.82 33.55 -9.37
CA MET A 51 -18.80 34.26 -8.54
C MET A 51 -18.51 35.76 -8.45
N ASP A 52 -17.23 36.15 -8.28
CA ASP A 52 -16.81 37.56 -8.23
C ASP A 52 -17.04 38.27 -9.58
N ALA A 53 -16.83 37.57 -10.69
CA ALA A 53 -17.14 38.05 -12.03
C ALA A 53 -18.65 38.13 -12.35
N GLY A 54 -19.52 37.82 -11.39
CA GLY A 54 -20.98 37.88 -11.55
C GLY A 54 -21.57 36.77 -12.43
N VAL A 55 -20.82 35.69 -12.68
CA VAL A 55 -21.34 34.52 -13.40
C VAL A 55 -22.34 33.80 -12.49
N PRO A 56 -23.62 33.68 -12.89
CA PRO A 56 -24.60 32.99 -12.06
C PRO A 56 -24.23 31.51 -11.94
N LEU A 57 -24.27 31.01 -10.70
CA LEU A 57 -24.00 29.60 -10.39
C LEU A 57 -24.95 28.66 -11.13
N PHE A 58 -26.15 29.13 -11.50
CA PHE A 58 -27.14 28.37 -12.25
C PHE A 58 -27.49 29.08 -13.57
N PRO A 59 -27.62 28.36 -14.71
CA PRO A 59 -27.38 26.93 -14.91
C PRO A 59 -25.94 26.58 -15.31
N TRP A 60 -25.23 27.49 -15.98
CA TRP A 60 -23.97 27.18 -16.65
C TRP A 60 -22.76 27.07 -15.71
N GLY A 61 -22.69 27.90 -14.66
CA GLY A 61 -21.60 27.83 -13.68
C GLY A 61 -21.53 26.47 -12.97
N GLY A 62 -22.68 25.96 -12.54
CA GLY A 62 -22.80 24.65 -11.91
C GLY A 62 -22.42 23.50 -12.84
N VAL A 63 -22.78 23.58 -14.13
CA VAL A 63 -22.35 22.58 -15.11
C VAL A 63 -20.82 22.57 -15.22
N VAL A 64 -20.17 23.72 -15.36
CA VAL A 64 -18.69 23.81 -15.45
C VAL A 64 -18.02 23.25 -14.20
N VAL A 65 -18.47 23.64 -13.01
CA VAL A 65 -17.93 23.14 -11.74
C VAL A 65 -18.11 21.62 -11.61
N CYS A 66 -19.30 21.10 -11.93
CA CYS A 66 -19.57 19.67 -11.91
C CYS A 66 -18.71 18.89 -12.91
N THR A 67 -18.56 19.40 -14.14
CA THR A 67 -17.72 18.77 -15.17
C THR A 67 -16.25 18.73 -14.77
N LEU A 68 -15.75 19.78 -14.10
CA LEU A 68 -14.36 19.82 -13.62
C LEU A 68 -14.16 18.98 -12.35
N ALA A 69 -15.14 18.92 -11.45
CA ALA A 69 -15.07 18.15 -10.22
C ALA A 69 -15.22 16.64 -10.44
N PHE A 70 -16.02 16.23 -11.42
CA PHE A 70 -16.27 14.83 -11.72
C PHE A 70 -14.99 13.99 -11.93
N PRO A 71 -14.01 14.37 -12.78
CA PRO A 71 -12.77 13.59 -12.95
C PRO A 71 -11.92 13.53 -11.67
N CYS A 72 -11.87 14.60 -10.88
CA CYS A 72 -11.14 14.63 -9.60
C CYS A 72 -11.76 13.67 -8.57
N LEU A 73 -13.08 13.69 -8.43
CA LEU A 73 -13.79 12.82 -7.48
C LEU A 73 -13.79 11.36 -7.93
N THR A 74 -13.96 11.10 -9.23
CA THR A 74 -13.94 9.73 -9.77
C THR A 74 -12.56 9.11 -9.73
N SER A 75 -11.49 9.87 -9.99
CA SER A 75 -10.11 9.38 -9.85
C SER A 75 -9.76 9.08 -8.39
N LEU A 76 -10.15 9.93 -7.45
CA LEU A 76 -9.98 9.67 -6.01
C LEU A 76 -10.73 8.39 -5.60
N ALA A 77 -11.99 8.26 -6.01
CA ALA A 77 -12.78 7.05 -5.75
C ALA A 77 -12.12 5.80 -6.35
N TYR A 78 -11.66 5.87 -7.59
CA TYR A 78 -10.95 4.78 -8.26
C TYR A 78 -9.73 4.32 -7.46
N VAL A 79 -8.90 5.25 -6.96
CA VAL A 79 -7.73 4.90 -6.14
C VAL A 79 -8.13 4.20 -4.84
N VAL A 80 -9.17 4.69 -4.17
CA VAL A 80 -9.67 4.06 -2.93
C VAL A 80 -10.15 2.63 -3.20
N PHE A 81 -10.89 2.41 -4.28
CA PHE A 81 -11.32 1.06 -4.69
C PHE A 81 -10.14 0.16 -5.08
N ALA A 82 -9.18 0.69 -5.84
CA ALA A 82 -7.98 -0.04 -6.23
C ALA A 82 -7.13 -0.45 -5.02
N HIS A 83 -7.06 0.40 -3.98
CA HIS A 83 -6.43 0.07 -2.70
C HIS A 83 -7.14 -1.07 -2.00
N GLY A 84 -8.47 -1.00 -1.86
CA GLY A 84 -9.27 -2.07 -1.24
C GLY A 84 -9.03 -3.41 -1.92
N ARG A 85 -9.08 -3.43 -3.26
CA ARG A 85 -8.78 -4.62 -4.05
C ARG A 85 -7.34 -5.12 -3.85
N SER A 86 -6.38 -4.22 -3.75
CA SER A 86 -4.98 -4.57 -3.50
C SER A 86 -4.78 -5.21 -2.13
N ILE A 87 -5.48 -4.71 -1.09
CA ILE A 87 -5.50 -5.34 0.23
C ILE A 87 -6.08 -6.75 0.15
N GLU A 88 -7.22 -6.95 -0.53
CA GLU A 88 -7.84 -8.28 -0.65
C GLU A 88 -6.95 -9.29 -1.39
N ILE A 89 -6.25 -8.84 -2.44
CA ILE A 89 -5.29 -9.68 -3.17
C ILE A 89 -4.13 -10.05 -2.26
N MET A 90 -3.53 -9.06 -1.58
CA MET A 90 -2.44 -9.28 -0.63
C MET A 90 -2.86 -10.23 0.48
N GLN A 91 -4.04 -10.04 1.08
CA GLN A 91 -4.58 -10.93 2.11
C GLN A 91 -4.67 -12.38 1.61
N ARG A 92 -5.20 -12.59 0.41
CA ARG A 92 -5.28 -13.93 -0.19
C ARG A 92 -3.91 -14.55 -0.42
N GLN A 93 -2.96 -13.78 -0.94
CA GLN A 93 -1.59 -14.23 -1.22
C GLN A 93 -0.84 -14.60 0.07
N VAL A 94 -0.93 -13.76 1.11
CA VAL A 94 -0.26 -14.00 2.39
C VAL A 94 -0.90 -15.18 3.14
N ARG A 95 -2.23 -15.33 3.08
CA ARG A 95 -2.95 -16.43 3.74
C ARG A 95 -2.56 -17.81 3.21
N HIS A 96 -2.24 -17.91 1.93
CA HIS A 96 -1.77 -19.14 1.28
C HIS A 96 -0.27 -19.10 1.00
N PHE A 97 0.47 -18.26 1.74
CA PHE A 97 1.90 -18.14 1.55
C PHE A 97 2.58 -19.44 1.94
N GLU A 98 3.32 -20.03 1.01
CA GLU A 98 4.18 -21.19 1.23
C GLU A 98 5.59 -20.84 0.76
N MET A 99 6.59 -21.21 1.57
CA MET A 99 7.99 -20.98 1.26
C MET A 99 8.41 -21.80 0.02
N SER A 100 7.84 -23.00 -0.15
CA SER A 100 8.09 -23.91 -1.27
C SER A 100 7.77 -23.28 -2.63
N HIS A 101 6.67 -22.52 -2.70
CA HIS A 101 6.16 -21.88 -3.91
C HIS A 101 6.81 -20.53 -4.22
N SER A 102 7.71 -20.05 -3.36
CA SER A 102 8.40 -18.81 -3.59
C SER A 102 9.47 -18.95 -4.70
N ARG A 103 9.40 -18.05 -5.68
CA ARG A 103 10.40 -17.94 -6.75
C ARG A 103 11.54 -17.02 -6.32
N SER A 104 12.74 -17.34 -6.79
CA SER A 104 13.95 -16.55 -6.59
C SER A 104 14.74 -16.56 -7.90
N PHE A 105 15.26 -15.40 -8.28
CA PHE A 105 16.02 -15.21 -9.52
C PHE A 105 17.15 -16.23 -9.68
N CYS A 106 17.86 -16.53 -8.59
CA CYS A 106 18.92 -17.53 -8.58
C CYS A 106 18.45 -18.92 -9.02
N CYS A 107 17.21 -19.31 -8.68
CA CYS A 107 16.66 -20.62 -9.04
C CYS A 107 16.08 -20.62 -10.46
N ASP A 108 15.52 -19.49 -10.91
CA ASP A 108 14.98 -19.38 -12.27
C ASP A 108 16.10 -19.42 -13.33
N ASN A 109 17.32 -19.00 -12.99
CA ASN A 109 18.50 -19.04 -13.88
C ASN A 109 19.43 -20.25 -13.64
N ASN A 110 18.94 -21.34 -13.03
CA ASN A 110 19.73 -22.54 -12.73
C ASN A 110 21.02 -22.25 -11.94
N HIS A 111 21.02 -21.24 -11.09
CA HIS A 111 22.17 -20.80 -10.31
C HIS A 111 23.37 -20.34 -11.15
N VAL A 112 23.12 -19.75 -12.33
CA VAL A 112 24.17 -19.17 -13.19
C VAL A 112 23.93 -17.66 -13.37
N ALA A 113 24.95 -16.86 -13.11
CA ALA A 113 24.94 -15.42 -13.33
C ALA A 113 25.13 -15.07 -14.81
N GLY A 114 24.88 -13.81 -15.20
CA GLY A 114 24.96 -13.37 -16.60
C GLY A 114 26.36 -13.45 -17.22
N ASP A 115 27.41 -13.59 -16.40
CA ASP A 115 28.80 -13.80 -16.78
C ASP A 115 29.21 -15.28 -16.83
N GLY A 116 28.27 -16.20 -16.55
CA GLY A 116 28.50 -17.64 -16.53
C GLY A 116 29.02 -18.20 -15.21
N GLN A 117 29.17 -17.38 -14.15
CA GLN A 117 29.63 -17.87 -12.85
C GLN A 117 28.49 -18.54 -12.06
N GLU A 118 28.84 -19.53 -11.22
CA GLU A 118 27.89 -20.16 -10.30
C GLU A 118 27.50 -19.15 -9.20
N MET A 119 26.20 -18.95 -9.01
CA MET A 119 25.66 -18.01 -8.03
C MET A 119 25.07 -18.74 -6.83
N VAL A 120 25.25 -18.16 -5.65
CA VAL A 120 24.71 -18.73 -4.41
C VAL A 120 23.17 -18.68 -4.42
N CYS A 121 22.55 -19.72 -3.87
CA CYS A 121 21.11 -19.81 -3.78
C CYS A 121 20.56 -19.03 -2.58
N ASP A 122 19.99 -17.85 -2.83
CA ASP A 122 19.33 -17.03 -1.79
C ASP A 122 18.25 -17.81 -1.05
N ARG A 123 17.48 -18.65 -1.76
CA ARG A 123 16.43 -19.47 -1.15
C ARG A 123 16.99 -20.45 -0.10
N LYS A 124 18.17 -21.04 -0.33
CA LYS A 124 18.83 -21.91 0.65
C LYS A 124 19.35 -21.11 1.84
N ILE A 125 19.90 -19.92 1.61
CA ILE A 125 20.39 -19.04 2.69
C ILE A 125 19.24 -18.62 3.58
N ILE A 126 18.19 -18.02 3.00
CA ILE A 126 17.01 -17.55 3.73
C ILE A 126 16.34 -18.72 4.46
N GLY A 127 16.29 -19.90 3.84
CA GLY A 127 15.76 -21.10 4.51
C GLY A 127 16.51 -21.47 5.78
N ARG A 128 17.86 -21.41 5.77
CA ARG A 128 18.66 -21.64 6.96
C ARG A 128 18.43 -20.57 8.03
N CYS A 129 18.33 -19.30 7.62
CA CYS A 129 18.00 -18.20 8.54
C CYS A 129 16.63 -18.39 9.17
N ILE A 130 15.63 -18.80 8.38
CA ILE A 130 14.28 -19.12 8.87
C ILE A 130 14.33 -20.23 9.92
N THR A 131 15.00 -21.35 9.64
CA THR A 131 15.15 -22.44 10.60
C THR A 131 15.87 -21.98 11.87
N TYR A 132 16.90 -21.14 11.74
CA TYR A 132 17.64 -20.64 12.89
C TYR A 132 16.81 -19.69 13.77
N TRP A 133 16.02 -18.79 13.17
CA TRP A 133 15.26 -17.75 13.90
C TRP A 133 13.91 -18.26 14.40
N PHE A 134 13.21 -19.04 13.58
CA PHE A 134 11.83 -19.48 13.83
C PHE A 134 11.74 -20.97 14.19
N GLY A 135 12.85 -21.70 14.22
CA GLY A 135 12.91 -23.13 14.53
C GLY A 135 12.51 -24.04 13.36
N SER A 136 11.50 -23.66 12.57
CA SER A 136 11.09 -24.42 11.38
C SER A 136 10.45 -23.53 10.31
N GLY A 137 10.43 -24.04 9.07
CA GLY A 137 9.72 -23.39 7.96
C GLY A 137 8.21 -23.28 8.20
N GLU A 138 7.60 -24.32 8.79
CA GLU A 138 6.17 -24.32 9.13
C GLU A 138 5.81 -23.27 10.19
N HIS A 139 6.64 -23.13 11.23
CA HIS A 139 6.42 -22.12 12.26
C HIS A 139 6.52 -20.71 11.67
N PHE A 140 7.51 -20.49 10.80
CA PHE A 140 7.63 -19.24 10.04
C PHE A 140 6.41 -18.96 9.16
N GLU A 141 5.94 -19.93 8.38
CA GLU A 141 4.73 -19.79 7.56
C GLU A 141 3.52 -19.44 8.42
N ASN A 142 3.38 -20.07 9.58
CA ASN A 142 2.30 -19.74 10.52
C ASN A 142 2.41 -18.30 11.03
N VAL A 143 3.60 -17.83 11.41
CA VAL A 143 3.85 -16.43 11.81
C VAL A 143 3.49 -15.45 10.68
N VAL A 144 3.85 -15.77 9.44
CA VAL A 144 3.51 -14.95 8.27
C VAL A 144 1.99 -14.90 8.05
N ARG A 145 1.32 -16.05 8.09
CA ARG A 145 -0.13 -16.16 7.86
C ARG A 145 -0.96 -15.56 9.01
N THR A 146 -0.38 -15.37 10.18
CA THR A 146 -1.05 -14.81 11.37
C THR A 146 -0.57 -13.41 11.70
N ALA A 147 0.55 -13.27 12.40
CA ALA A 147 1.06 -12.01 12.93
C ALA A 147 1.35 -10.98 11.82
N VAL A 148 2.06 -11.38 10.76
CA VAL A 148 2.38 -10.48 9.65
C VAL A 148 1.10 -10.07 8.93
N LEU A 149 0.23 -11.02 8.59
CA LEU A 149 -1.05 -10.74 7.92
C LEU A 149 -1.92 -9.78 8.74
N GLN A 150 -2.12 -10.04 10.03
CA GLN A 150 -2.91 -9.19 10.92
C GLN A 150 -2.37 -7.77 10.98
N THR A 151 -1.04 -7.63 11.10
CA THR A 151 -0.38 -6.33 11.14
C THR A 151 -0.54 -5.57 9.83
N LEU A 152 -0.32 -6.24 8.69
CA LEU A 152 -0.49 -5.64 7.37
C LEU A 152 -1.93 -5.17 7.13
N VAL A 153 -2.92 -6.01 7.46
CA VAL A 153 -4.34 -5.67 7.29
C VAL A 153 -4.72 -4.50 8.19
N HIS A 154 -4.32 -4.52 9.45
CA HIS A 154 -4.59 -3.43 10.39
C HIS A 154 -4.03 -2.11 9.87
N GLN A 155 -2.74 -2.07 9.48
CA GLN A 155 -2.07 -0.87 9.01
C GLN A 155 -2.63 -0.36 7.67
N LEU A 156 -2.87 -1.25 6.72
CA LEU A 156 -3.34 -0.88 5.38
C LEU A 156 -4.81 -0.47 5.36
N SER A 157 -5.66 -1.09 6.18
CA SER A 157 -7.08 -0.76 6.25
C SER A 157 -7.39 0.43 7.17
N GLN A 158 -6.74 0.52 8.34
CA GLN A 158 -7.10 1.51 9.37
C GLN A 158 -6.17 2.72 9.41
N CYS A 159 -4.89 2.58 9.03
CA CYS A 159 -3.90 3.65 9.13
C CYS A 159 -3.60 4.36 7.80
N THR A 160 -3.96 3.76 6.66
CA THR A 160 -3.65 4.37 5.35
C THR A 160 -4.60 5.52 5.02
N PHE A 161 -5.91 5.27 5.10
CA PHE A 161 -6.97 6.25 4.88
C PHE A 161 -7.58 6.65 6.23
N THR A 162 -6.76 7.25 7.09
CA THR A 162 -7.31 7.87 8.30
C THR A 162 -8.28 8.97 7.89
N TYR A 163 -9.40 9.08 8.60
CA TYR A 163 -10.39 10.14 8.40
C TYR A 163 -9.76 11.52 8.23
N MET A 164 -8.73 11.83 9.03
CA MET A 164 -7.97 13.09 8.92
C MET A 164 -7.30 13.31 7.57
N ARG A 165 -6.73 12.28 6.94
CA ARG A 165 -6.08 12.39 5.62
C ARG A 165 -7.09 12.61 4.51
N VAL A 166 -8.24 11.95 4.60
CA VAL A 166 -9.35 12.17 3.68
C VAL A 166 -9.87 13.59 3.86
N LEU A 167 -10.08 14.03 5.10
CA LEU A 167 -10.56 15.37 5.42
C LEU A 167 -9.61 16.46 4.92
N GLN A 168 -8.30 16.30 5.11
CA GLN A 168 -7.27 17.18 4.53
C GLN A 168 -7.30 17.22 3.00
N ALA A 169 -7.46 16.07 2.35
CA ALA A 169 -7.57 16.02 0.90
C ALA A 169 -8.85 16.70 0.39
N THR A 170 -9.95 16.63 1.15
CA THR A 170 -11.24 17.21 0.77
C THR A 170 -11.47 18.64 1.23
N SER A 171 -10.60 19.17 2.10
CA SER A 171 -10.71 20.54 2.63
C SER A 171 -9.53 21.39 2.13
N PRO A 172 -9.63 21.99 0.93
CA PRO A 172 -8.55 22.79 0.34
C PRO A 172 -8.27 24.12 1.07
N MET A 173 -9.02 24.43 2.13
CA MET A 173 -8.96 25.72 2.85
C MET A 173 -8.51 25.58 4.33
N LEU A 174 -8.21 24.36 4.79
CA LEU A 174 -7.74 24.08 6.15
C LEU A 174 -6.21 23.95 6.21
#